data_AF-A0A5C3NIQ3-F1
#
_entry.id   AF-A0A5C3NIQ3-F1
#
_cell.length_a   1.000
_cell.length_b   1.000
_cell.length_c   1.000
_cell.angle_alpha   90.00
_cell.angle_beta   90.00
_cell.angle_gamma   90.00
#
_symmetry.space_group_name_H-M   'P 1'
#
loop_
_entity.id
_entity.type
_entity.pdbx_description
1 polymer ?
#
loop_
_entity_poly.entity_id
_entity_poly.type
_entity_poly.pdbx_seq_one_letter_code
_entity_poly.pdbx_strand_id
1 'polypeptide(L)'
;MSRFEPLNPEELLAGFNYPQSGSTPRASRAPTPAESHVSSRIPSPTEPLEPIDIPESWQYGGIDYQRLEDAIRASAQDVGIGSVYVDWVVSCFNTFVKRNLGTVYNQLGRKIYEHRHMQDEKNIVYDHSSQQTDRNNQMINGLLVRTENAENKLAQVLTENDVLNQSQRHLANAFNTLSHEFTSLKERLTLVEQQQAIPAPSTLNPAVTGNHRSRPKIAEPPKFKGNADGKGITLEQWLQKLGIW
;
A
#
# COMPACT_ATOMS: atom_id res chain seq x y z
N MET A 1 38.60 -17.77 37.36
CA MET A 1 39.21 -16.53 36.86
C MET A 1 38.84 -16.36 35.39
N SER A 2 37.94 -15.43 35.09
CA SER A 2 37.78 -14.82 33.77
C SER A 2 37.26 -13.41 34.01
N ARG A 3 38.02 -12.45 33.51
CA ARG A 3 37.96 -11.01 33.81
C ARG A 3 37.14 -10.36 32.71
N PHE A 4 36.08 -9.64 33.09
CA PHE A 4 35.35 -8.72 32.22
C PHE A 4 36.19 -7.45 32.03
N GLU A 5 36.40 -7.04 30.77
CA GLU A 5 36.81 -5.67 30.42
C GLU A 5 35.59 -4.89 29.90
N PRO A 6 35.34 -3.65 30.34
CA PRO A 6 34.33 -2.77 29.76
C PRO A 6 34.89 -1.89 28.62
N LEU A 7 34.10 -1.72 27.55
CA LEU A 7 34.41 -0.83 26.43
C LEU A 7 34.17 0.66 26.76
N ASN A 8 35.02 1.50 26.18
CA ASN A 8 35.15 2.95 26.36
C ASN A 8 34.10 3.76 25.53
N PRO A 9 33.42 4.78 26.10
CA PRO A 9 32.34 5.52 25.43
C PRO A 9 32.72 6.70 24.51
N GLU A 10 33.98 6.89 24.09
CA GLU A 10 34.37 8.08 23.29
C GLU A 10 34.38 7.94 21.75
N GLU A 11 33.96 6.80 21.16
CA GLU A 11 34.01 6.60 19.69
C GLU A 11 32.70 6.92 18.91
N LEU A 12 31.76 7.69 19.45
CA LEU A 12 30.49 8.01 18.74
C LEU A 12 30.27 9.48 18.37
N LEU A 13 31.31 10.32 18.40
CA LEU A 13 31.19 11.73 18.04
C LEU A 13 32.27 12.19 17.05
N ALA A 14 32.22 11.66 15.82
CA ALA A 14 32.91 12.31 14.70
C ALA A 14 32.21 12.01 13.37
N GLY A 15 31.59 13.03 12.79
CA GLY A 15 31.25 13.09 11.37
C GLY A 15 29.77 13.31 11.11
N PHE A 16 29.40 14.56 10.83
CA PHE A 16 28.85 14.99 9.53
C PHE A 16 28.56 16.50 9.58
N ASN A 17 29.40 17.26 8.88
CA ASN A 17 29.26 18.69 8.56
C ASN A 17 28.45 18.83 7.27
N TYR A 18 27.52 19.78 7.18
CA TYR A 18 27.14 20.52 5.95
C TYR A 18 26.38 21.82 6.32
N PRO A 19 26.33 22.84 5.43
CA PRO A 19 26.71 24.22 5.77
C PRO A 19 25.55 25.20 5.90
N GLN A 20 25.82 26.33 6.57
CA GLN A 20 24.96 27.52 6.62
C GLN A 20 24.97 28.29 5.28
N SER A 21 23.79 28.72 4.82
CA SER A 21 23.62 29.93 4.01
C SER A 21 22.24 30.56 4.25
N GLY A 22 22.23 31.88 4.40
CA GLY A 22 21.18 32.66 5.07
C GLY A 22 20.08 33.21 4.17
N SER A 23 19.02 33.73 4.81
CA SER A 23 18.32 35.02 4.56
C SER A 23 17.07 35.14 5.44
N THR A 24 16.89 36.28 6.10
CA THR A 24 15.70 36.70 6.87
C THR A 24 14.67 37.43 5.97
N PRO A 25 13.55 37.96 6.49
CA PRO A 25 12.27 37.27 6.72
C PRO A 25 11.12 37.85 5.86
N ARG A 26 10.16 37.03 5.43
CA ARG A 26 8.89 37.53 4.88
C ARG A 26 7.70 36.94 5.62
N ALA A 27 7.00 37.81 6.36
CA ALA A 27 5.74 37.52 7.00
C ALA A 27 4.67 37.21 5.94
N SER A 28 3.99 36.07 6.09
CA SER A 28 2.59 35.89 5.67
C SER A 28 2.00 34.62 6.29
N ARG A 29 1.05 34.87 7.21
CA ARG A 29 -0.06 34.00 7.64
C ARG A 29 0.29 32.56 8.04
N ALA A 30 0.44 32.37 9.35
CA ALA A 30 0.22 31.08 9.99
C ALA A 30 -1.23 30.61 9.73
N PRO A 31 -1.46 29.34 9.36
CA PRO A 31 -2.77 28.73 9.54
C PRO A 31 -2.99 28.54 11.03
N THR A 32 -4.11 29.03 11.52
CA THR A 32 -4.64 28.81 12.87
C THR A 32 -4.49 27.33 13.25
N PRO A 33 -3.87 26.98 14.39
CA PRO A 33 -3.92 25.61 14.87
C PRO A 33 -5.38 25.32 15.23
N ALA A 34 -6.01 24.46 14.44
CA ALA A 34 -7.26 23.86 14.80
C ALA A 34 -7.08 23.16 16.16
N GLU A 35 -7.99 23.50 17.06
CA GLU A 35 -8.26 22.96 18.37
C GLU A 35 -7.43 21.72 18.73
N SER A 36 -6.54 21.92 19.70
CA SER A 36 -5.93 20.83 20.47
C SER A 36 -7.03 19.85 20.86
N HIS A 37 -6.99 18.66 20.26
CA HIS A 37 -7.81 17.54 20.69
C HIS A 37 -7.64 17.41 22.18
N VAL A 38 -8.72 17.75 22.89
CA VAL A 38 -8.89 17.54 24.32
C VAL A 38 -8.50 16.09 24.57
N SER A 39 -7.36 15.91 25.24
CA SER A 39 -7.00 14.63 25.81
C SER A 39 -8.12 14.29 26.79
N SER A 40 -9.08 13.52 26.31
CA SER A 40 -10.18 12.95 27.10
C SER A 40 -9.56 11.93 28.05
N ARG A 41 -8.84 12.42 29.06
CA ARG A 41 -8.67 11.70 30.31
C ARG A 41 -10.08 11.53 30.86
N ILE A 42 -10.63 10.35 30.66
CA ILE A 42 -11.79 9.89 31.41
C ILE A 42 -11.42 10.12 32.89
N PRO A 43 -12.15 10.98 33.63
CA PRO A 43 -11.84 11.20 35.02
C PRO A 43 -12.11 9.89 35.77
N SER A 44 -11.07 9.33 36.40
CA SER A 44 -11.26 8.23 37.34
C SER A 44 -12.09 8.77 38.50
N PRO A 45 -13.24 8.16 38.84
CA PRO A 45 -14.00 8.50 40.04
C PRO A 45 -13.29 7.85 41.22
N THR A 46 -12.09 8.29 41.50
CA THR A 46 -11.36 7.87 42.69
C THR A 46 -11.17 9.15 43.49
N GLU A 47 -12.15 9.40 44.35
CA GLU A 47 -12.02 10.36 45.43
C GLU A 47 -10.67 10.08 46.11
N PRO A 48 -9.78 11.07 46.28
CA PRO A 48 -8.51 10.86 46.94
C PRO A 48 -8.79 10.31 48.33
N LEU A 49 -8.33 9.09 48.62
CA LEU A 49 -8.35 8.56 49.98
C LEU A 49 -7.61 9.57 50.85
N GLU A 50 -8.28 10.13 51.84
CA GLU A 50 -7.63 11.00 52.82
C GLU A 50 -6.47 10.25 53.46
N PRO A 51 -5.31 10.91 53.67
CA PRO A 51 -4.20 10.30 54.36
C PRO A 51 -4.67 9.75 55.70
N ILE A 52 -4.55 8.44 55.91
CA ILE A 52 -4.79 7.84 57.21
C ILE A 52 -3.62 8.29 58.09
N ASP A 53 -3.90 9.13 59.09
CA ASP A 53 -2.94 9.50 60.11
C ASP A 53 -2.67 8.27 61.00
N ILE A 54 -1.56 7.60 60.73
CA ILE A 54 -1.09 6.50 61.56
C ILE A 54 -0.21 7.14 62.66
N PRO A 55 -0.55 6.97 63.94
CA PRO A 55 0.27 7.53 65.01
C PRO A 55 1.69 6.94 64.96
N GLU A 56 2.70 7.82 64.99
CA GLU A 56 4.13 7.43 64.94
C GLU A 56 4.58 6.69 66.21
N SER A 57 3.85 6.85 67.31
CA SER A 57 4.11 6.20 68.59
C SER A 57 2.80 5.83 69.29
N TRP A 58 2.88 4.86 70.20
CA TRP A 58 1.77 4.41 71.03
C TRP A 58 1.99 4.87 72.46
N GLN A 59 1.03 5.57 73.06
CA GLN A 59 1.21 6.11 74.41
C GLN A 59 0.43 5.32 75.46
N TYR A 60 1.08 5.00 76.58
CA TYR A 60 0.42 4.42 77.76
C TYR A 60 1.04 4.99 79.04
N GLY A 61 0.22 5.46 79.98
CA GLY A 61 0.69 6.03 81.25
C GLY A 61 1.60 7.27 81.10
N GLY A 62 1.52 7.99 79.96
CA GLY A 62 2.40 9.11 79.64
C GLY A 62 3.79 8.71 79.11
N ILE A 63 4.01 7.42 78.83
CA ILE A 63 5.22 6.90 78.20
C ILE A 63 4.91 6.55 76.74
N ASP A 64 5.79 6.98 75.84
CA ASP A 64 5.69 6.65 74.42
C ASP A 64 6.42 5.33 74.11
N TYR A 65 5.75 4.47 73.37
CA TYR A 65 6.23 3.18 72.91
C TYR A 65 6.31 3.18 71.38
N GLN A 66 7.43 2.68 70.83
CA GLN A 66 7.60 2.54 69.39
C GLN A 66 6.72 1.44 68.77
N ARG A 67 6.30 0.47 69.59
CA ARG A 67 5.52 -0.69 69.17
C ARG A 67 4.26 -0.79 69.99
N LEU A 68 3.14 -1.08 69.32
CA LEU A 68 1.85 -1.32 69.97
C LEU A 68 1.96 -2.47 70.97
N GLU A 69 2.73 -3.50 70.65
CA GLU A 69 2.94 -4.67 71.50
C GLU A 69 3.57 -4.31 72.86
N ASP A 70 4.46 -3.31 72.87
CA ASP A 70 5.16 -2.87 74.08
C ASP A 70 4.25 -1.99 74.96
N ALA A 71 3.41 -1.15 74.34
CA ALA A 71 2.36 -0.41 75.04
C ALA A 71 1.31 -1.35 75.67
N ILE A 72 0.88 -2.39 74.92
CA ILE A 72 -0.06 -3.39 75.44
C ILE A 72 0.57 -4.15 76.62
N ARG A 73 1.84 -4.56 76.52
CA ARG A 73 2.53 -5.27 77.60
C ARG A 73 2.70 -4.41 78.85
N ALA A 74 3.04 -3.13 78.69
CA ALA A 74 3.10 -2.18 79.81
C ALA A 74 1.74 -2.02 80.48
N SER A 75 0.66 -1.91 79.68
CA SER A 75 -0.70 -1.81 80.22
C SER A 75 -1.15 -3.04 80.98
N ALA A 76 -0.80 -4.22 80.49
CA ALA A 76 -1.15 -5.48 81.13
C ALA A 76 -0.40 -5.67 82.46
N GLN A 77 0.84 -5.19 82.54
CA GLN A 77 1.66 -5.26 83.75
C GLN A 77 1.09 -4.37 84.87
N ASP A 78 0.56 -3.19 84.55
CA ASP A 78 -0.11 -2.30 85.50
C ASP A 78 -1.41 -2.90 86.07
N VAL A 79 -2.15 -3.65 85.23
CA VAL A 79 -3.42 -4.31 85.61
C VAL A 79 -3.20 -5.70 86.25
N GLY A 80 -1.97 -6.20 86.28
CA GLY A 80 -1.65 -7.53 86.85
C GLY A 80 -2.06 -8.71 85.97
N ILE A 81 -2.22 -8.51 84.66
CA ILE A 81 -2.55 -9.57 83.70
C ILE A 81 -1.28 -10.37 83.36
N GLY A 82 -1.39 -11.70 83.40
CA GLY A 82 -0.28 -12.60 83.09
C GLY A 82 0.19 -12.49 81.63
N SER A 83 1.50 -12.59 81.41
CA SER A 83 2.16 -12.42 80.10
C SER A 83 1.60 -13.34 79.00
N VAL A 84 1.17 -14.55 79.35
CA VAL A 84 0.59 -15.53 78.40
C VAL A 84 -0.67 -14.98 77.72
N TYR A 85 -1.53 -14.26 78.46
CA TYR A 85 -2.73 -13.65 77.88
C TYR A 85 -2.38 -12.47 76.98
N VAL A 86 -1.37 -11.69 77.35
CA VAL A 86 -0.88 -10.54 76.56
C VAL A 86 -0.34 -11.01 75.22
N ASP A 87 0.52 -12.03 75.23
CA ASP A 87 1.12 -12.57 74.01
C ASP A 87 0.06 -13.21 73.10
N TRP A 88 -0.98 -13.83 73.67
CA TRP A 88 -2.12 -14.32 72.91
C TRP A 88 -2.89 -13.18 72.21
N VAL A 89 -3.21 -12.08 72.92
CA VAL A 89 -3.90 -10.91 72.34
C VAL A 89 -3.06 -10.29 71.21
N VAL A 90 -1.76 -10.09 71.44
CA VAL A 90 -0.83 -9.57 70.43
C VAL A 90 -0.80 -10.47 69.19
N SER A 91 -0.76 -11.80 69.39
CA SER A 91 -0.79 -12.77 68.29
C SER A 91 -2.10 -12.71 67.49
N CYS A 92 -3.25 -12.61 68.17
CA CYS A 92 -4.54 -12.44 67.52
C CYS A 92 -4.60 -11.14 66.70
N PHE A 93 -4.13 -10.02 67.26
CA PHE A 93 -4.14 -8.74 66.58
C PHE A 93 -3.22 -8.75 65.35
N ASN A 94 -1.99 -9.26 65.48
CA ASN A 94 -1.06 -9.37 64.37
C ASN A 94 -1.59 -10.27 63.25
N THR A 95 -2.23 -11.39 63.61
CA THR A 95 -2.88 -12.29 62.65
C THR A 95 -4.05 -11.61 61.94
N PHE A 96 -4.89 -10.88 62.69
CA PHE A 96 -6.01 -10.12 62.13
C PHE A 96 -5.51 -9.05 61.15
N VAL A 97 -4.53 -8.24 61.55
CA VAL A 97 -3.95 -7.20 60.70
C VAL A 97 -3.34 -7.81 59.44
N LYS A 98 -2.45 -8.81 59.57
CA LYS A 98 -1.83 -9.47 58.41
C LYS A 98 -2.85 -10.03 57.42
N ARG A 99 -3.90 -10.69 57.93
CA ARG A 99 -4.94 -11.28 57.08
C ARG A 99 -5.76 -10.22 56.36
N ASN A 100 -6.16 -9.16 57.06
CA ASN A 100 -6.93 -8.08 56.46
C ASN A 100 -6.09 -7.28 55.47
N LEU A 101 -4.87 -6.88 55.84
CA LEU A 101 -3.96 -6.14 54.98
C LEU A 101 -3.63 -6.94 53.70
N GLY A 102 -3.32 -8.23 53.86
CA GLY A 102 -3.07 -9.11 52.73
C GLY A 102 -4.29 -9.23 51.81
N THR A 103 -5.50 -9.30 52.37
CA THR A 103 -6.74 -9.35 51.59
C THR A 103 -6.96 -8.06 50.80
N VAL A 104 -6.83 -6.89 51.44
CA VAL A 104 -6.97 -5.59 50.79
C VAL A 104 -5.91 -5.40 49.71
N TYR A 105 -4.65 -5.73 50.00
CA TYR A 105 -3.56 -5.61 49.03
C TYR A 105 -3.78 -6.52 47.81
N ASN A 106 -4.23 -7.75 48.03
CA ASN A 106 -4.56 -8.67 46.94
C ASN A 106 -5.75 -8.19 46.10
N GLN A 107 -6.79 -7.63 46.73
CA GLN A 107 -7.92 -7.04 45.99
C GLN A 107 -7.49 -5.84 45.17
N LEU A 108 -6.69 -4.95 45.76
CA LEU A 108 -6.15 -3.78 45.07
C LEU A 108 -5.24 -4.19 43.90
N GLY A 109 -4.34 -5.14 44.13
CA GLY A 109 -3.47 -5.70 43.08
C GLY A 109 -4.28 -6.31 41.93
N ARG A 110 -5.34 -7.07 42.24
CA ARG A 110 -6.26 -7.60 41.23
C ARG A 110 -6.95 -6.48 40.45
N LYS A 111 -7.43 -5.43 41.13
CA LYS A 111 -8.08 -4.30 40.47
C LYS A 111 -7.14 -3.50 39.57
N ILE A 112 -5.89 -3.28 40.00
CA ILE A 112 -4.86 -2.64 39.18
C ILE A 112 -4.54 -3.49 37.94
N TYR A 113 -4.44 -4.81 38.10
CA TYR A 113 -4.21 -5.73 37.00
C TYR A 113 -5.37 -5.72 35.99
N GLU A 114 -6.62 -5.85 36.46
CA GLU A 114 -7.82 -5.77 35.62
C GLU A 114 -7.85 -4.45 34.83
N HIS A 115 -7.60 -3.32 35.49
CA HIS A 115 -7.61 -2.01 34.84
C HIS A 115 -6.53 -1.89 33.76
N ARG A 116 -5.31 -2.36 34.02
CA ARG A 116 -4.24 -2.38 33.02
C ARG A 116 -4.63 -3.25 31.83
N HIS A 117 -5.15 -4.44 32.08
CA HIS A 117 -5.55 -5.36 31.02
C HIS A 117 -6.65 -4.77 30.13
N MET A 118 -7.65 -4.12 30.72
CA MET A 118 -8.70 -3.41 29.96
C MET A 118 -8.14 -2.26 29.11
N GLN A 119 -7.10 -1.57 29.57
CA GLN A 119 -6.44 -0.53 28.76
C GLN A 119 -5.68 -1.14 27.58
N ASP A 120 -4.96 -2.23 27.82
CA ASP A 120 -4.23 -2.94 26.77
C ASP A 120 -5.18 -3.48 25.69
N GLU A 121 -6.31 -4.10 26.10
CA GLU A 121 -7.35 -4.55 25.16
C GLU A 121 -7.93 -3.41 24.33
N LYS A 122 -8.25 -2.26 24.96
CA LYS A 122 -8.72 -1.08 24.23
C LYS A 122 -7.69 -0.60 23.21
N ASN A 123 -6.43 -0.52 23.60
CA ASN A 123 -5.36 -0.10 22.69
C ASN A 123 -5.23 -1.05 21.49
N ILE A 124 -5.31 -2.36 21.72
CA ILE A 124 -5.28 -3.37 20.65
C ILE A 124 -6.45 -3.16 19.67
N VAL A 125 -7.65 -2.89 20.18
CA VAL A 125 -8.84 -2.63 19.34
C VAL A 125 -8.67 -1.36 18.51
N TYR A 126 -8.16 -0.28 19.10
CA TYR A 126 -7.89 0.97 18.39
C TYR A 126 -6.84 0.77 17.29
N ASP A 127 -5.73 0.08 17.59
CA ASP A 127 -4.67 -0.20 16.60
C ASP A 127 -5.21 -1.04 15.45
N HIS A 128 -6.02 -2.07 15.74
CA HIS A 128 -6.61 -2.91 14.71
C HIS A 128 -7.58 -2.11 13.82
N SER A 129 -8.43 -1.26 14.40
CA SER A 129 -9.35 -0.40 13.66
C SER A 129 -8.61 0.60 12.78
N SER A 130 -7.52 1.18 13.29
CA SER A 130 -6.66 2.10 12.55
C SER A 130 -6.02 1.40 11.35
N GLN A 131 -5.38 0.25 11.57
CA GLN A 131 -4.78 -0.55 10.50
C GLN A 131 -5.81 -0.99 9.44
N GLN A 132 -7.02 -1.35 9.85
CA GLN A 132 -8.07 -1.73 8.91
C GLN A 132 -8.49 -0.54 8.04
N THR A 133 -8.60 0.65 8.62
CA THR A 133 -8.90 1.89 7.90
C THR A 133 -7.81 2.21 6.88
N ASP A 134 -6.54 2.09 7.26
CA ASP A 134 -5.42 2.32 6.35
C ASP A 134 -5.39 1.32 5.18
N ARG A 135 -5.65 0.03 5.45
CA ARG A 135 -5.77 -0.99 4.38
C ARG A 135 -6.91 -0.67 3.42
N ASN A 136 -8.07 -0.27 3.94
CA ASN A 136 -9.21 0.12 3.11
C ASN A 136 -8.87 1.32 2.23
N ASN A 137 -8.23 2.34 2.79
CA ASN A 137 -7.81 3.53 2.05
C ASN A 137 -6.79 3.19 0.95
N GLN A 138 -5.82 2.31 1.22
CA GLN A 138 -4.89 1.82 0.20
C GLN A 138 -5.60 1.07 -0.93
N MET A 139 -6.59 0.23 -0.61
CA MET A 139 -7.38 -0.48 -1.61
C MET A 139 -8.19 0.48 -2.48
N ILE A 140 -8.86 1.47 -1.87
CA ILE A 140 -9.64 2.49 -2.57
C ILE A 140 -8.74 3.28 -3.53
N ASN A 141 -7.59 3.76 -3.06
CA ASN A 141 -6.64 4.48 -3.90
C ASN A 141 -6.11 3.60 -5.04
N GLY A 142 -5.83 2.32 -4.76
CA GLY A 142 -5.39 1.37 -5.78
C GLY A 142 -6.47 1.02 -6.82
N LEU A 143 -7.75 1.12 -6.47
CA LEU A 143 -8.88 1.00 -7.40
C LEU A 143 -9.04 2.28 -8.23
N LEU A 144 -8.96 3.45 -7.60
CA LEU A 144 -9.06 4.74 -8.28
C LEU A 144 -8.04 4.85 -9.42
N VAL A 145 -6.76 4.58 -9.13
CA VAL A 145 -5.68 4.61 -10.14
C VAL A 145 -5.93 3.61 -11.28
N ARG A 146 -6.48 2.43 -10.96
CA ARG A 146 -6.81 1.44 -12.00
C ARG A 146 -7.96 1.90 -12.89
N THR A 147 -8.97 2.52 -12.31
CA THR A 147 -10.10 3.09 -13.05
C THR A 147 -9.63 4.22 -13.95
N GLU A 148 -8.86 5.18 -13.44
CA GLU A 148 -8.30 6.28 -14.24
C GLU A 148 -7.45 5.76 -15.41
N ASN A 149 -6.62 4.74 -15.17
CA ASN A 149 -5.83 4.12 -16.24
C ASN A 149 -6.72 3.41 -17.28
N ALA A 150 -7.77 2.72 -16.85
CA ALA A 150 -8.72 2.08 -17.77
C ALA A 150 -9.47 3.11 -18.62
N GLU A 151 -9.89 4.22 -18.03
CA GLU A 151 -10.54 5.34 -18.74
C GLU A 151 -9.61 5.97 -19.77
N ASN A 152 -8.34 6.21 -19.41
CA ASN A 152 -7.34 6.73 -20.34
C ASN A 152 -7.09 5.77 -21.53
N LYS A 153 -7.00 4.46 -21.26
CA LYS A 153 -6.87 3.44 -22.32
C LYS A 153 -8.10 3.40 -23.23
N LEU A 154 -9.30 3.53 -22.65
CA LEU A 154 -10.53 3.58 -23.43
C LEU A 154 -10.56 4.81 -24.34
N ALA A 155 -10.18 5.99 -23.83
CA ALA A 155 -10.09 7.22 -24.61
C ALA A 155 -9.07 7.09 -25.76
N GLN A 156 -7.93 6.43 -25.51
CA GLN A 156 -6.95 6.13 -26.55
C GLN A 156 -7.53 5.22 -27.63
N VAL A 157 -8.17 4.11 -27.26
CA VAL A 157 -8.76 3.17 -28.21
C VAL A 157 -9.85 3.84 -29.06
N LEU A 158 -10.68 4.70 -28.47
CA LEU A 158 -11.69 5.47 -29.22
C LEU A 158 -11.03 6.38 -30.27
N THR A 159 -9.94 7.05 -29.90
CA THR A 159 -9.18 7.90 -30.83
C THR A 159 -8.58 7.09 -31.97
N GLU A 160 -7.97 5.94 -31.66
CA GLU A 160 -7.41 5.04 -32.68
C GLU A 160 -8.50 4.48 -33.61
N ASN A 161 -9.68 4.16 -33.08
CA ASN A 161 -10.82 3.70 -33.86
C ASN A 161 -11.31 4.77 -34.85
N ASP A 162 -11.38 6.03 -34.42
CA ASP A 162 -11.75 7.14 -35.30
C ASP A 162 -10.77 7.33 -36.46
N VAL A 163 -9.46 7.22 -36.19
CA VAL A 163 -8.42 7.28 -37.22
C VAL A 163 -8.57 6.11 -38.21
N LEU A 164 -8.80 4.90 -37.72
CA LEU A 164 -9.04 3.72 -38.57
C LEU A 164 -10.30 3.90 -39.43
N ASN A 165 -11.40 4.40 -38.86
CA ASN A 165 -12.62 4.68 -39.60
C ASN A 165 -12.44 5.75 -40.68
N GLN A 166 -11.63 6.78 -40.41
CA GLN A 166 -11.26 7.77 -41.42
C GLN A 166 -10.44 7.13 -42.55
N SER A 167 -9.42 6.34 -42.21
CA SER A 167 -8.60 5.61 -43.18
C SER A 167 -9.44 4.67 -44.06
N GLN A 168 -10.36 3.93 -43.45
CA GLN A 168 -11.29 3.04 -44.17
C GLN A 168 -12.16 3.82 -45.17
N ARG A 169 -12.68 4.99 -44.78
CA ARG A 169 -13.43 5.87 -45.69
C ARG A 169 -12.57 6.35 -46.86
N HIS A 170 -11.33 6.76 -46.60
CA HIS A 170 -10.40 7.16 -47.65
C HIS A 170 -10.10 6.02 -48.64
N LEU A 171 -9.85 4.80 -48.13
CA LEU A 171 -9.63 3.61 -48.96
C LEU A 171 -10.86 3.28 -49.81
N ALA A 172 -12.06 3.32 -49.22
CA ALA A 172 -13.30 3.07 -49.94
C ALA A 172 -13.51 4.08 -51.09
N ASN A 173 -13.22 5.36 -50.83
CA ASN A 173 -13.30 6.40 -51.85
C ASN A 173 -12.29 6.17 -52.98
N ALA A 174 -11.03 5.85 -52.65
CA ALA A 174 -10.00 5.55 -53.64
C ALA A 174 -10.36 4.32 -54.51
N PHE A 175 -10.91 3.27 -53.88
CA PHE A 175 -11.38 2.08 -54.58
C PHE A 175 -12.54 2.38 -55.54
N ASN A 176 -13.50 3.20 -55.11
CA ASN A 176 -14.62 3.64 -55.96
C ASN A 176 -14.12 4.44 -57.16
N THR A 177 -13.18 5.38 -56.94
CA THR A 177 -12.55 6.12 -58.03
C THR A 177 -11.84 5.19 -59.01
N LEU A 178 -11.03 4.25 -58.52
CA LEU A 178 -10.31 3.30 -59.37
C LEU A 178 -11.27 2.40 -60.16
N SER A 179 -12.37 1.96 -59.53
CA SER A 179 -13.40 1.15 -60.19
C SER A 179 -14.08 1.91 -61.31
N HIS A 180 -14.34 3.22 -61.12
CA HIS A 180 -14.88 4.09 -62.15
C HIS A 180 -13.90 4.27 -63.32
N GLU A 181 -12.63 4.59 -63.05
CA GLU A 181 -11.58 4.70 -64.07
C GLU A 181 -11.41 3.41 -64.87
N PHE A 182 -11.43 2.26 -64.20
CA PHE A 182 -11.34 0.94 -64.85
C PHE A 182 -12.55 0.67 -65.75
N THR A 183 -13.76 1.00 -65.29
CA THR A 183 -14.99 0.84 -66.08
C THR A 183 -14.95 1.72 -67.32
N SER A 184 -14.57 2.99 -67.17
CA SER A 184 -14.37 3.93 -68.29
C SER A 184 -13.30 3.43 -69.28
N LEU A 185 -12.17 2.92 -68.78
CA LEU A 185 -11.13 2.35 -69.64
C LEU A 185 -11.64 1.13 -70.42
N LYS A 186 -12.40 0.25 -69.76
CA LYS A 186 -13.01 -0.93 -70.39
C LYS A 186 -13.98 -0.54 -71.49
N GLU A 187 -14.85 0.45 -71.24
CA GLU A 187 -15.77 0.99 -72.24
C GLU A 187 -15.03 1.57 -73.44
N ARG A 188 -13.99 2.38 -73.20
CA ARG A 188 -13.15 2.94 -74.27
C ARG A 188 -12.46 1.85 -75.09
N LEU A 189 -11.97 0.78 -74.45
CA LEU A 189 -11.39 -0.36 -75.15
C LEU A 189 -12.42 -1.06 -76.06
N THR A 190 -13.62 -1.31 -75.55
CA THR A 190 -14.69 -1.93 -76.36
C THR A 190 -15.11 -1.08 -77.54
N LEU A 191 -15.07 0.26 -77.41
CA LEU A 191 -15.36 1.19 -78.51
C LEU A 191 -14.26 1.14 -79.59
N VAL A 192 -12.99 1.04 -79.19
CA VAL A 192 -11.86 0.88 -80.12
C VAL A 192 -11.93 -0.46 -80.85
N GLU A 193 -12.27 -1.55 -80.15
CA GLU A 193 -12.47 -2.87 -80.77
C GLU A 193 -13.65 -2.86 -81.75
N GLN A 194 -14.77 -2.18 -81.44
CA GLN A 194 -15.88 -2.00 -82.38
C GLN A 194 -15.52 -1.13 -83.59
N GLN A 195 -14.74 -0.07 -83.41
CA GLN A 195 -14.30 0.79 -84.51
C GLN A 195 -13.24 0.12 -85.42
N GLN A 196 -12.50 -0.85 -84.91
CA GLN A 196 -11.59 -1.70 -85.70
C GLN A 196 -12.27 -2.91 -86.35
N ALA A 197 -13.54 -3.21 -86.03
CA ALA A 197 -14.33 -4.23 -86.72
C ALA A 197 -14.77 -3.76 -88.11
N ILE A 198 -13.82 -3.72 -89.06
CA ILE A 198 -14.10 -3.60 -90.49
C ILE A 198 -14.76 -4.92 -90.93
N PRO A 199 -15.87 -4.91 -91.71
CA PRO A 199 -16.37 -6.13 -92.31
C PRO A 199 -15.36 -6.62 -93.36
N ALA A 200 -14.78 -7.78 -93.13
CA ALA A 200 -13.95 -8.46 -94.10
C ALA A 200 -14.76 -8.82 -95.35
N PRO A 201 -14.20 -8.64 -96.56
CA PRO A 201 -14.29 -9.64 -97.59
C PRO A 201 -12.99 -10.45 -97.60
N SER A 202 -13.17 -11.76 -97.54
CA SER A 202 -12.16 -12.80 -97.72
C SER A 202 -11.18 -12.49 -98.84
N THR A 203 -9.87 -12.59 -98.59
CA THR A 203 -8.95 -13.53 -99.25
C THR A 203 -7.48 -13.24 -98.90
N LEU A 204 -6.69 -14.32 -98.85
CA LEU A 204 -5.23 -14.42 -98.93
C LEU A 204 -4.40 -14.14 -97.65
N ASN A 205 -4.01 -15.26 -97.02
CA ASN A 205 -2.69 -15.42 -96.38
C ASN A 205 -1.57 -15.06 -97.40
N PRO A 206 -0.44 -14.47 -96.97
CA PRO A 206 0.61 -15.31 -96.39
C PRO A 206 1.49 -14.66 -95.29
N ALA A 207 2.20 -15.56 -94.60
CA ALA A 207 3.52 -15.39 -93.98
C ALA A 207 3.65 -14.62 -92.65
N VAL A 208 3.78 -15.42 -91.59
CA VAL A 208 4.81 -15.37 -90.54
C VAL A 208 5.68 -14.10 -90.52
N THR A 209 5.52 -13.29 -89.47
CA THR A 209 6.66 -12.71 -88.74
C THR A 209 6.26 -12.51 -87.28
N GLY A 210 7.08 -13.07 -86.40
CA GLY A 210 6.82 -13.12 -84.97
C GLY A 210 6.85 -11.73 -84.33
N ASN A 211 5.99 -11.57 -83.33
CA ASN A 211 6.29 -10.78 -82.15
C ASN A 211 5.50 -11.40 -80.99
N HIS A 212 6.03 -12.50 -80.47
CA HIS A 212 5.74 -12.87 -79.09
C HIS A 212 6.21 -11.72 -78.21
N ARG A 213 5.28 -10.84 -77.83
CA ARG A 213 5.49 -9.95 -76.70
C ARG A 213 5.79 -10.88 -75.53
N SER A 214 7.05 -10.91 -75.10
CA SER A 214 7.49 -11.71 -73.97
C SER A 214 6.57 -11.39 -72.80
N ARG A 215 5.62 -12.28 -72.53
CA ARG A 215 4.83 -12.26 -71.31
C ARG A 215 5.87 -12.21 -70.19
N PRO A 216 5.87 -11.19 -69.32
CA PRO A 216 6.78 -11.21 -68.19
C PRO A 216 6.44 -12.50 -67.43
N LYS A 217 7.40 -13.43 -67.39
CA LYS A 217 7.31 -14.59 -66.52
C LYS A 217 7.34 -14.01 -65.11
N ILE A 218 6.18 -13.76 -64.54
CA ILE A 218 6.05 -13.63 -63.09
C ILE A 218 6.61 -14.93 -62.57
N ALA A 219 7.77 -14.84 -61.93
CA ALA A 219 8.38 -15.98 -61.26
C ALA A 219 7.32 -16.58 -60.34
N GLU A 220 7.08 -17.89 -60.45
CA GLU A 220 6.19 -18.58 -59.52
C GLU A 220 6.61 -18.21 -58.09
N PRO A 221 5.66 -17.86 -57.21
CA PRO A 221 5.99 -17.54 -55.83
C PRO A 221 6.72 -18.74 -55.21
N PRO A 222 7.91 -18.55 -54.61
CA PRO A 222 8.64 -19.66 -54.02
C PRO A 222 7.80 -20.29 -52.92
N LYS A 223 7.70 -21.63 -52.93
CA LYS A 223 6.91 -22.38 -51.96
C LYS A 223 7.44 -22.12 -50.55
N PHE A 224 6.67 -21.38 -49.75
CA PHE A 224 6.92 -21.25 -48.32
C PHE A 224 6.62 -22.58 -47.64
N LYS A 225 7.64 -23.18 -47.04
CA LYS A 225 7.48 -24.36 -46.19
C LYS A 225 7.94 -23.98 -44.77
N GLY A 226 7.03 -24.17 -43.81
CA GLY A 226 7.34 -24.01 -42.39
C GLY A 226 8.54 -24.84 -41.98
N ASN A 227 9.46 -24.17 -41.29
CA ASN A 227 10.60 -24.63 -40.51
C ASN A 227 10.78 -26.16 -40.41
N ALA A 228 11.73 -26.72 -41.17
CA ALA A 228 12.35 -28.00 -40.81
C ALA A 228 13.80 -28.10 -41.33
N ASP A 229 14.10 -27.71 -42.56
CA ASP A 229 15.45 -27.86 -43.13
C ASP A 229 15.92 -26.53 -43.73
N GLY A 230 16.76 -25.80 -43.00
CA GLY A 230 17.16 -24.39 -43.21
C GLY A 230 17.86 -24.01 -44.52
N LYS A 231 17.21 -24.23 -45.67
CA LYS A 231 17.65 -23.77 -47.01
C LYS A 231 16.51 -23.07 -47.78
N GLY A 232 15.76 -22.19 -47.12
CA GLY A 232 14.71 -21.37 -47.73
C GLY A 232 14.86 -19.88 -47.35
N ILE A 233 14.48 -18.98 -48.27
CA ILE A 233 14.51 -17.52 -48.06
C ILE A 233 13.33 -17.14 -47.16
N THR A 234 13.57 -16.43 -46.06
CA THR A 234 12.49 -15.94 -45.17
C THR A 234 11.68 -14.84 -45.85
N LEU A 235 10.44 -14.61 -45.40
CA LEU A 235 9.55 -13.57 -45.94
C LEU A 235 10.22 -12.20 -45.94
N GLU A 236 10.96 -11.91 -44.87
CA GLU A 236 11.69 -10.66 -44.68
C GLU A 236 12.81 -10.49 -45.73
N GLN A 237 13.59 -11.55 -45.98
CA GLN A 237 14.61 -11.54 -47.03
C GLN A 237 14.01 -11.43 -48.44
N TRP A 238 12.79 -11.95 -48.66
CA TRP A 238 12.08 -11.80 -49.92
C TRP A 238 11.58 -10.36 -50.13
N LEU A 239 11.04 -9.73 -49.09
CA LEU A 239 10.59 -8.33 -49.13
C LEU A 239 11.76 -7.36 -49.36
N GLN A 240 12.91 -7.62 -48.74
CA GLN A 240 14.15 -6.88 -49.01
C GLN A 240 14.60 -7.00 -50.47
N LYS A 241 14.53 -8.20 -51.06
CA LYS A 241 14.88 -8.39 -52.48
C LYS A 241 13.97 -7.64 -53.44
N LEU A 242 12.74 -7.33 -53.02
CA LEU A 242 11.79 -6.53 -53.81
C LEU A 242 11.90 -5.03 -53.53
N GLY A 243 12.74 -4.60 -52.59
CA GLY A 243 12.92 -3.19 -52.23
C GLY A 243 11.71 -2.57 -51.53
N ILE A 244 10.87 -3.40 -50.92
CA ILE A 244 9.64 -2.98 -50.21
C ILE A 244 9.94 -2.73 -48.72
N TRP A 245 11.03 -3.30 -48.21
CA TRP A 245 11.49 -3.23 -46.82
C TRP A 245 13.01 -3.01 -46.77
#